data_AF-A0A2E6ZL69-F1
#
_entry.id   AF-A0A2E6ZL69-F1
#
_cell.length_a   1.000
_cell.length_b   1.000
_cell.length_c   1.000
_cell.angle_alpha   90.00
_cell.angle_beta   90.00
_cell.angle_gamma   90.00
#
_symmetry.space_group_name_H-M   'P 1'
#
loop_
_entity.id
_entity.type
_entity.pdbx_description
1 polymer ?
#
loop_
_entity_poly.entity_id
_entity_poly.type
_entity_poly.pdbx_seq_one_letter_code
_entity_poly.pdbx_strand_id
1 'polypeptide(L)'
;MAILTTKQKKLAIEQLIADFDSSTNAYYIGIGRSEDWNDSDVAPTAQSHLYEEEDFRDGLQSVKKVIDRTFIVPRYNWSSGAIYSAYDDKQIGYPTQTYYVMNDNNQIYICLQQSKDATGNAQASTVQPTGNTTGAPFATADGYIWKFSYSISAIDANKFVAANFIPVKLQTATDSSSQASDIEQFTVQNNSRKGEILGFAIDSGGAGYTSNPTLTVNAYGYDSALGFRGTDSAGGGGRLTGTTLMEIAKGGLTISGGIVVKAEIIDSSGTLMFGSGQRKATVTVSGGGSPTKPASVRPIIGCDDGMGADPRDDLKSTGLMMSIKATGSETTDGQSDFVVGNDFRTVGIIRNPLQTDSSANGVVYAENTGLALKKLKFSSVTQAFTSDNRIKGATSNVEALIDRVDSSNVFYHQTRNTGYGDFATGESISEINGNGAGLLDSSQAPFIKPEIDTRDGEILYIDNRASVTRASDQTEDIKVVIQI
;
A
#
# COMPACT_ATOMS: atom_id res chain seq x y z
N MET A 1 13.56 4.07 -25.40
CA MET A 1 13.00 3.37 -24.22
C MET A 1 11.72 4.09 -23.84
N ALA A 2 10.59 3.39 -23.77
CA ALA A 2 9.31 3.97 -23.33
C ALA A 2 9.14 3.77 -21.82
N ILE A 3 8.38 4.64 -21.15
CA ILE A 3 8.07 4.54 -19.71
C ILE A 3 6.56 4.56 -19.47
N LEU A 4 6.09 3.85 -18.46
CA LEU A 4 4.74 4.00 -17.91
C LEU A 4 4.74 5.16 -16.93
N THR A 5 3.80 6.09 -17.09
CA THR A 5 3.66 7.24 -16.19
C THR A 5 3.03 6.81 -14.87
N THR A 6 3.30 7.54 -13.79
CA THR A 6 2.65 7.30 -12.47
C THR A 6 1.13 7.35 -12.57
N LYS A 7 0.57 8.21 -13.43
CA LYS A 7 -0.87 8.28 -13.69
C LYS A 7 -1.43 6.96 -14.23
N GLN A 8 -0.71 6.30 -15.14
CA GLN A 8 -1.14 4.99 -15.68
C GLN A 8 -1.07 3.89 -14.60
N LYS A 9 -0.04 3.92 -13.75
CA LYS A 9 0.09 2.97 -12.63
C LYS A 9 -1.05 3.14 -11.62
N LYS A 10 -1.34 4.39 -11.23
CA LYS A 10 -2.48 4.73 -10.36
C LYS A 10 -3.80 4.26 -10.98
N LEU A 11 -4.03 4.53 -12.27
CA LEU A 11 -5.25 4.12 -12.96
C LEU A 11 -5.47 2.60 -12.91
N ALA A 12 -4.41 1.79 -13.07
CA ALA A 12 -4.51 0.34 -12.96
C ALA A 12 -4.96 -0.11 -11.55
N ILE A 13 -4.44 0.55 -10.50
CA ILE A 13 -4.85 0.27 -9.12
C ILE A 13 -6.29 0.74 -8.86
N GLU A 14 -6.68 1.91 -9.37
CA GLU A 14 -8.06 2.41 -9.25
C GLU A 14 -9.07 1.47 -9.93
N GLN A 15 -8.70 0.88 -11.07
CA GLN A 15 -9.52 -0.14 -11.73
C GLN A 15 -9.65 -1.42 -10.90
N LEU A 16 -8.57 -1.87 -10.25
CA LEU A 16 -8.62 -3.01 -9.33
C LEU A 16 -9.50 -2.74 -8.11
N ILE A 17 -9.43 -1.53 -7.54
CA ILE A 17 -10.31 -1.13 -6.43
C ILE A 17 -11.77 -1.09 -6.87
N ALA A 18 -12.04 -0.56 -8.06
CA ALA A 18 -13.40 -0.51 -8.63
C ALA A 18 -13.96 -1.91 -8.88
N ASP A 19 -13.13 -2.84 -9.36
CA ASP A 19 -13.53 -4.24 -9.53
C ASP A 19 -13.87 -4.90 -8.20
N PHE A 20 -13.13 -4.57 -7.14
CA PHE A 20 -13.40 -5.02 -5.77
C PHE A 20 -14.68 -4.38 -5.20
N ASP A 21 -14.99 -3.11 -5.51
CA ASP A 21 -16.22 -2.44 -5.06
C ASP A 21 -17.47 -2.96 -5.78
N SER A 22 -17.28 -3.72 -6.87
CA SER A 22 -18.39 -4.34 -7.57
C SER A 22 -19.07 -5.39 -6.69
N SER A 23 -20.39 -5.27 -6.51
CA SER A 23 -21.18 -6.29 -5.80
C SER A 23 -21.21 -7.65 -6.50
N THR A 24 -20.69 -7.74 -7.72
CA THR A 24 -20.59 -9.00 -8.48
C THR A 24 -19.31 -9.78 -8.19
N ASN A 25 -18.32 -9.14 -7.56
CA ASN A 25 -17.03 -9.75 -7.32
C ASN A 25 -16.78 -9.91 -5.82
N ALA A 26 -16.05 -10.97 -5.46
CA ALA A 26 -15.60 -11.24 -4.12
C ALA A 26 -14.12 -11.61 -4.14
N TYR A 27 -13.36 -11.00 -3.25
CA TYR A 27 -11.92 -11.23 -3.11
C TYR A 27 -11.66 -11.89 -1.76
N TYR A 28 -10.81 -12.90 -1.76
CA TYR A 28 -10.48 -13.68 -0.58
C TYR A 28 -8.96 -13.75 -0.44
N ILE A 29 -8.47 -13.62 0.80
CA ILE A 29 -7.12 -14.05 1.14
C ILE A 29 -7.22 -15.48 1.65
N GLY A 30 -6.50 -16.38 0.99
CA GLY A 30 -6.39 -17.79 1.35
C GLY A 30 -5.07 -18.09 2.03
N ILE A 31 -5.11 -18.98 3.02
CA ILE A 31 -3.92 -19.57 3.65
C ILE A 31 -3.91 -21.07 3.42
N GLY A 32 -2.73 -21.66 3.37
CA GLY A 32 -2.60 -23.08 3.12
C GLY A 32 -1.19 -23.62 3.32
N ARG A 33 -1.04 -24.89 2.92
CA ARG A 33 0.19 -25.68 2.98
C ARG A 33 0.66 -25.92 4.42
N SER A 34 0.16 -26.99 5.04
CA SER A 34 0.63 -27.45 6.36
C SER A 34 1.94 -28.22 6.28
N GLU A 35 2.26 -28.79 5.12
CA GLU A 35 3.46 -29.60 4.93
C GLU A 35 4.72 -28.75 4.67
N ASP A 36 5.85 -29.23 5.18
CA ASP A 36 7.16 -28.58 5.00
C ASP A 36 7.52 -28.41 3.53
N TRP A 37 8.31 -27.37 3.23
CA TRP A 37 8.87 -27.17 1.89
C TRP A 37 9.91 -28.23 1.51
N ASN A 38 10.73 -28.62 2.49
CA ASN A 38 11.84 -29.54 2.38
C ASN A 38 12.35 -29.86 3.81
N ASP A 39 13.38 -30.70 3.93
CA ASP A 39 13.98 -31.08 5.23
C ASP A 39 14.48 -29.90 6.08
N SER A 40 14.67 -28.71 5.49
CA SER A 40 15.07 -27.48 6.19
C SER A 40 13.96 -26.41 6.22
N ASP A 41 12.75 -26.76 5.78
CA ASP A 41 11.57 -25.91 5.64
C ASP A 41 11.83 -24.50 5.05
N VAL A 42 12.70 -24.45 4.04
CA VAL A 42 13.02 -23.18 3.37
C VAL A 42 12.01 -22.90 2.28
N ALA A 43 11.29 -21.78 2.42
CA ALA A 43 10.32 -21.30 1.44
C ALA A 43 10.97 -20.99 0.08
N PRO A 44 10.52 -21.62 -1.02
CA PRO A 44 11.00 -21.31 -2.36
C PRO A 44 10.42 -19.99 -2.84
N THR A 45 11.13 -19.32 -3.75
CA THR A 45 10.61 -18.11 -4.41
C THR A 45 9.42 -18.48 -5.29
N ALA A 46 8.26 -17.87 -5.03
CA ALA A 46 7.06 -18.07 -5.83
C ALA A 46 7.29 -17.64 -7.29
N GLN A 47 6.77 -18.42 -8.24
CA GLN A 47 6.89 -18.16 -9.68
C GLN A 47 5.51 -18.05 -10.33
N SER A 48 5.40 -17.18 -11.34
CA SER A 48 4.15 -16.99 -12.10
C SER A 48 4.01 -18.06 -13.19
N HIS A 49 3.64 -19.26 -12.77
CA HIS A 49 3.31 -20.37 -13.67
C HIS A 49 2.17 -21.22 -13.08
N LEU A 50 1.42 -21.90 -13.94
CA LEU A 50 0.28 -22.72 -13.56
C LEU A 50 0.62 -23.79 -12.52
N TYR A 51 1.85 -24.30 -12.51
CA TYR A 51 2.30 -25.29 -11.54
C TYR A 51 2.18 -24.77 -10.09
N GLU A 52 2.51 -23.49 -9.86
CA GLU A 52 2.46 -22.81 -8.55
C GLU A 52 1.02 -22.57 -8.13
N GLU A 53 0.18 -22.13 -9.09
CA GLU A 53 -1.24 -21.90 -8.86
C GLU A 53 -1.92 -23.18 -8.41
N GLU A 54 -1.67 -24.30 -9.08
CA GLU A 54 -2.24 -25.60 -8.72
C GLU A 54 -1.71 -26.11 -7.37
N ASP A 55 -0.41 -25.91 -7.04
CA ASP A 55 0.10 -26.28 -5.71
C ASP A 55 -0.54 -25.46 -4.59
N PHE A 56 -0.76 -24.15 -4.82
CA PHE A 56 -1.48 -23.31 -3.88
C PHE A 56 -2.93 -23.76 -3.68
N ARG A 57 -3.63 -24.16 -4.75
CA ARG A 57 -5.00 -24.70 -4.68
C ARG A 57 -5.07 -26.01 -3.91
N ASP A 58 -4.12 -26.90 -4.16
CA ASP A 58 -4.04 -28.22 -3.54
C ASP A 58 -3.82 -28.12 -2.03
N GLY A 59 -3.01 -27.16 -1.58
CA GLY A 59 -2.72 -26.92 -0.17
C GLY A 59 -3.68 -25.96 0.53
N LEU A 60 -4.70 -25.42 -0.14
CA LEU A 60 -5.56 -24.37 0.43
C LEU A 60 -6.36 -24.91 1.63
N GLN A 61 -6.24 -24.24 2.79
CA GLN A 61 -6.90 -24.67 4.02
C GLN A 61 -8.14 -23.83 4.35
N SER A 62 -7.97 -22.51 4.33
CA SER A 62 -8.96 -21.56 4.82
C SER A 62 -8.88 -20.27 4.02
N VAL A 63 -10.01 -19.61 3.85
CA VAL A 63 -10.05 -18.28 3.23
C VAL A 63 -10.84 -17.30 4.08
N LYS A 64 -10.51 -16.01 3.96
CA LYS A 64 -11.30 -14.92 4.52
C LYS A 64 -11.50 -13.83 3.47
N LYS A 65 -12.73 -13.35 3.38
CA LYS A 65 -13.13 -12.28 2.46
C LYS A 65 -12.36 -11.01 2.82
N VAL A 66 -11.75 -10.41 1.82
CA VAL A 66 -11.10 -9.12 1.97
C VAL A 66 -12.21 -8.07 1.99
N ILE A 67 -12.20 -7.21 3.01
CA ILE A 67 -13.06 -6.03 3.11
C ILE A 67 -12.24 -4.75 3.17
N ASP A 68 -11.05 -4.84 3.75
CA ASP A 68 -10.18 -3.72 4.04
C ASP A 68 -9.08 -3.62 2.98
N ARG A 69 -9.05 -2.48 2.29
CA ARG A 69 -8.03 -2.16 1.29
C ARG A 69 -7.75 -0.68 1.21
N THR A 70 -6.52 -0.32 0.84
CA THR A 70 -6.11 1.08 0.74
C THR A 70 -4.87 1.23 -0.12
N PHE A 71 -4.70 2.40 -0.74
CA PHE A 71 -3.43 2.73 -1.38
C PHE A 71 -2.34 2.80 -0.31
N ILE A 72 -1.10 2.55 -0.71
CA ILE A 72 0.03 2.61 0.22
C ILE A 72 1.21 3.37 -0.35
N VAL A 73 2.04 3.86 0.55
CA VAL A 73 3.37 4.38 0.26
C VAL A 73 4.37 3.79 1.26
N PRO A 74 5.67 3.76 0.93
CA PRO A 74 6.68 3.30 1.87
C PRO A 74 6.64 4.11 3.17
N ARG A 75 6.91 3.46 4.28
CA ARG A 75 6.91 4.08 5.60
C ARG A 75 8.25 4.74 5.88
N TYR A 76 8.23 6.04 6.14
CA TYR A 76 9.39 6.77 6.64
C TYR A 76 8.98 7.53 7.90
N ASN A 77 9.58 7.18 9.03
CA ASN A 77 9.34 7.87 10.29
C ASN A 77 10.33 9.04 10.41
N TRP A 78 9.89 10.14 11.00
CA TRP A 78 10.80 11.21 11.36
C TRP A 78 11.76 10.75 12.47
N SER A 79 13.02 11.20 12.40
CA SER A 79 14.02 10.97 13.43
C SER A 79 14.93 12.19 13.54
N SER A 80 15.17 12.67 14.76
CA SER A 80 16.09 13.77 15.02
C SER A 80 17.50 13.41 14.53
N GLY A 81 18.17 14.37 13.87
CA GLY A 81 19.50 14.18 13.30
C GLY A 81 19.52 13.65 11.86
N ALA A 82 18.37 13.25 11.30
CA ALA A 82 18.28 12.85 9.90
C ALA A 82 18.15 14.06 8.95
N ILE A 83 18.56 13.88 7.70
CA ILE A 83 18.44 14.88 6.63
C ILE A 83 17.30 14.45 5.72
N TYR A 84 16.34 15.34 5.44
CA TYR A 84 15.22 15.05 4.53
C TYR A 84 15.33 15.85 3.25
N SER A 85 14.95 15.28 2.11
CA SER A 85 14.93 16.03 0.84
C SER A 85 13.67 16.87 0.75
N ALA A 86 13.70 17.99 0.02
CA ALA A 86 12.47 18.66 -0.37
C ALA A 86 11.75 17.89 -1.47
N TYR A 87 10.43 18.04 -1.57
CA TYR A 87 9.66 17.59 -2.73
C TYR A 87 10.21 18.21 -4.01
N ASP A 88 10.27 17.41 -5.07
CA ASP A 88 10.76 17.83 -6.38
C ASP A 88 9.97 17.10 -7.48
N ASP A 89 9.44 17.87 -8.43
CA ASP A 89 8.62 17.40 -9.55
C ASP A 89 9.43 16.64 -10.61
N LYS A 90 10.76 16.82 -10.63
CA LYS A 90 11.70 16.07 -11.46
C LYS A 90 12.17 14.77 -10.79
N GLN A 91 11.90 14.58 -9.50
CA GLN A 91 12.33 13.39 -8.74
C GLN A 91 11.61 12.13 -9.24
N ILE A 92 12.40 11.11 -9.58
CA ILE A 92 11.89 9.78 -9.92
C ILE A 92 11.74 8.97 -8.63
N GLY A 93 10.58 8.35 -8.43
CA GLY A 93 10.28 7.56 -7.25
C GLY A 93 10.50 8.33 -5.95
N TYR A 94 11.01 7.62 -4.94
CA TYR A 94 11.40 8.20 -3.66
C TYR A 94 12.92 8.40 -3.62
N PRO A 95 13.41 9.58 -3.22
CA PRO A 95 14.83 9.78 -2.97
C PRO A 95 15.29 8.95 -1.77
N THR A 96 16.59 8.64 -1.68
CA THR A 96 17.16 7.90 -0.54
C THR A 96 16.86 8.58 0.80
N GLN A 97 16.90 9.91 0.82
CA GLN A 97 16.41 10.74 1.91
C GLN A 97 15.05 11.29 1.53
N THR A 98 13.98 10.82 2.16
CA THR A 98 12.62 11.04 1.67
C THR A 98 12.14 12.47 1.82
N TYR A 99 11.14 12.84 1.02
CA TYR A 99 10.52 14.15 1.06
C TYR A 99 9.27 14.21 1.93
N TYR A 100 8.92 13.11 2.58
CA TYR A 100 7.84 13.07 3.56
C TYR A 100 8.24 12.17 4.72
N VAL A 101 7.58 12.42 5.85
CA VAL A 101 7.78 11.69 7.10
C VAL A 101 6.47 11.52 7.84
N MET A 102 6.38 10.43 8.61
CA MET A 102 5.37 10.22 9.63
C MET A 102 5.95 10.64 10.99
N ASN A 103 5.25 11.49 11.73
CA ASN A 103 5.63 11.87 13.08
C ASN A 103 5.10 10.87 14.14
N ASP A 104 5.37 11.16 15.41
CA ASP A 104 5.01 10.28 16.54
C ASP A 104 3.47 10.18 16.75
N ASN A 105 2.72 11.13 16.20
CA ASN A 105 1.25 11.17 16.25
C ASN A 105 0.59 10.51 15.02
N ASN A 106 1.34 9.75 14.22
CA ASN A 106 0.89 9.17 12.94
C ASN A 106 0.38 10.21 11.93
N GLN A 107 0.98 11.40 11.93
CA GLN A 107 0.67 12.48 11.00
C GLN A 107 1.75 12.57 9.92
N ILE A 108 1.31 12.76 8.67
CA ILE A 108 2.18 12.77 7.50
C ILE A 108 2.47 14.22 7.12
N TYR A 109 3.76 14.54 7.03
CA TYR A 109 4.25 15.85 6.61
C TYR A 109 5.13 15.71 5.38
N ILE A 110 4.98 16.65 4.45
CA ILE A 110 5.77 16.77 3.23
C ILE A 110 6.76 17.91 3.43
N CYS A 111 8.04 17.65 3.21
CA CYS A 111 9.10 18.64 3.20
C CYS A 111 9.00 19.45 1.90
N LEU A 112 8.67 20.73 1.99
CA LEU A 112 8.66 21.64 0.85
C LEU A 112 10.01 22.33 0.66
N GLN A 113 10.77 22.52 1.74
CA GLN A 113 12.11 23.09 1.70
C GLN A 113 13.01 22.43 2.75
N GLN A 114 14.16 21.97 2.29
CA GLN A 114 15.22 21.41 3.14
C GLN A 114 16.05 22.54 3.76
N SER A 115 16.40 22.40 5.04
CA SER A 115 17.34 23.32 5.70
C SER A 115 18.75 23.20 5.12
N LYS A 116 19.38 24.35 4.84
CA LYS A 116 20.74 24.44 4.30
C LYS A 116 21.54 25.50 5.04
N ASP A 117 22.82 25.22 5.27
CA ASP A 117 23.75 26.21 5.81
C ASP A 117 24.06 27.33 4.79
N ALA A 118 24.85 28.31 5.20
CA ALA A 118 25.26 29.43 4.35
C ALA A 118 26.09 28.99 3.12
N THR A 119 26.65 27.78 3.14
CA THR A 119 27.40 27.18 2.03
C THR A 119 26.55 26.26 1.15
N GLY A 120 25.27 26.08 1.48
CA GLY A 120 24.32 25.26 0.73
C GLY A 120 24.32 23.77 1.10
N ASN A 121 25.04 23.35 2.14
CA ASN A 121 25.01 21.96 2.58
C ASN A 121 23.72 21.70 3.36
N ALA A 122 23.08 20.57 3.06
CA ALA A 122 21.91 20.10 3.78
C ALA A 122 22.20 19.92 5.27
N GLN A 123 21.32 20.44 6.13
CA GLN A 123 21.43 20.33 7.58
C GLN A 123 20.49 19.27 8.12
N ALA A 124 20.85 18.64 9.23
CA ALA A 124 19.96 17.69 9.91
C ALA A 124 18.72 18.39 10.46
N SER A 125 17.57 17.74 10.37
CA SER A 125 16.36 18.17 11.07
C SER A 125 16.49 17.78 12.55
N THR A 126 16.26 18.75 13.44
CA THR A 126 16.30 18.57 14.89
C THR A 126 14.95 18.82 15.54
N VAL A 127 13.98 19.32 14.78
CA VAL A 127 12.62 19.62 15.24
C VAL A 127 11.61 18.81 14.43
N GLN A 128 10.87 17.94 15.10
CA GLN A 128 9.82 17.14 14.45
C GLN A 128 8.68 18.05 13.98
N PRO A 129 8.19 17.91 12.74
CA PRO A 129 7.02 18.67 12.28
C PRO A 129 5.75 18.22 13.02
N THR A 130 5.03 19.19 13.60
CA THR A 130 3.78 18.98 14.33
C THR A 130 2.82 20.16 14.12
N GLY A 131 1.51 19.93 14.25
CA GLY A 131 0.47 20.95 14.08
C GLY A 131 0.19 21.33 12.62
N ASN A 132 -0.38 22.53 12.41
CA ASN A 132 -0.78 23.07 11.09
C ASN A 132 -1.66 22.11 10.27
N THR A 133 -2.60 21.45 10.95
CA THR A 133 -3.46 20.38 10.38
C THR A 133 -4.48 20.87 9.34
N THR A 134 -4.49 22.17 9.02
CA THR A 134 -5.26 22.74 7.91
C THR A 134 -4.53 22.67 6.56
N GLY A 135 -3.29 22.18 6.54
CA GLY A 135 -2.47 22.07 5.33
C GLY A 135 -1.71 23.33 4.97
N ALA A 136 -1.64 24.33 5.87
CA ALA A 136 -0.80 25.50 5.66
C ALA A 136 0.69 25.13 5.83
N PRO A 137 1.58 25.49 4.89
CA PRO A 137 3.02 25.36 5.08
C PRO A 137 3.53 26.16 6.27
N PHE A 138 4.50 25.62 7.01
CA PHE A 138 5.13 26.29 8.14
C PHE A 138 6.61 25.94 8.24
N ALA A 139 7.40 26.86 8.79
CA ALA A 139 8.81 26.64 9.07
C ALA A 139 9.01 26.09 10.49
N THR A 140 9.91 25.14 10.64
CA THR A 140 10.44 24.71 11.94
C THR A 140 11.71 25.48 12.30
N ALA A 141 12.06 25.52 13.59
CA ALA A 141 13.21 26.31 14.07
C ALA A 141 14.57 25.85 13.52
N ASP A 142 14.65 24.63 12.97
CA ASP A 142 15.83 24.07 12.30
C ASP A 142 15.94 24.47 10.81
N GLY A 143 15.02 25.31 10.30
CA GLY A 143 15.07 25.89 8.95
C GLY A 143 14.40 25.05 7.86
N TYR A 144 13.77 23.92 8.22
CA TYR A 144 12.93 23.17 7.29
C TYR A 144 11.57 23.84 7.12
N ILE A 145 10.96 23.69 5.94
CA ILE A 145 9.55 24.05 5.70
C ILE A 145 8.76 22.77 5.42
N TRP A 146 7.72 22.57 6.20
CA TRP A 146 6.85 21.40 6.15
C TRP A 146 5.42 21.80 5.82
N LYS A 147 4.68 20.88 5.20
CA LYS A 147 3.24 20.96 4.99
C LYS A 147 2.59 19.68 5.49
N PHE A 148 1.56 19.82 6.33
CA PHE A 148 0.75 18.69 6.76
C PHE A 148 -0.07 18.14 5.58
N SER A 149 -0.16 16.82 5.47
CA SER A 149 -0.94 16.13 4.44
C SER A 149 -2.18 15.46 5.03
N TYR A 150 -2.03 14.49 5.92
CA TYR A 150 -3.13 13.80 6.60
C TYR A 150 -2.68 13.11 7.90
N SER A 151 -3.64 12.71 8.73
CA SER A 151 -3.44 11.91 9.93
C SER A 151 -3.92 10.47 9.67
N ILE A 152 -3.19 9.45 10.14
CA ILE A 152 -3.68 8.06 10.14
C ILE A 152 -4.43 7.82 11.44
N SER A 153 -5.72 7.47 11.36
CA SER A 153 -6.53 7.15 12.54
C SER A 153 -6.04 5.87 13.22
N ALA A 154 -6.37 5.67 14.50
CA ALA A 154 -6.03 4.42 15.19
C ALA A 154 -6.64 3.19 14.51
N ILE A 155 -7.83 3.33 13.90
CA ILE A 155 -8.51 2.26 13.16
C ILE A 155 -7.73 1.92 11.88
N ASP A 156 -7.40 2.95 11.08
CA ASP A 156 -6.64 2.77 9.83
C ASP A 156 -5.21 2.27 10.13
N ALA A 157 -4.60 2.73 11.22
CA ALA A 157 -3.29 2.26 11.65
C ALA A 157 -3.32 0.77 12.02
N ASN A 158 -4.31 0.36 12.80
CA ASN A 158 -4.49 -1.04 13.18
C ASN A 158 -4.73 -1.95 11.98
N LYS A 159 -5.39 -1.44 10.91
CA LYS A 159 -5.68 -2.20 9.69
C LYS A 159 -4.53 -2.23 8.68
N PHE A 160 -3.82 -1.12 8.49
CA PHE A 160 -2.98 -0.93 7.29
C PHE A 160 -1.55 -0.49 7.56
N VAL A 161 -1.20 -0.03 8.75
CA VAL A 161 0.21 0.28 9.03
C VAL A 161 0.99 -1.03 9.15
N ALA A 162 2.02 -1.15 8.32
CA ALA A 162 2.97 -2.27 8.33
C ALA A 162 4.38 -1.75 8.68
N ALA A 163 5.35 -2.67 8.76
CA ALA A 163 6.74 -2.31 9.01
C ALA A 163 7.27 -1.33 7.94
N ASN A 164 6.96 -1.59 6.67
CA ASN A 164 7.53 -0.88 5.52
C ASN A 164 6.53 0.01 4.78
N PHE A 165 5.25 0.02 5.17
CA PHE A 165 4.19 0.71 4.42
C PHE A 165 3.21 1.43 5.35
N ILE A 166 2.69 2.56 4.87
CA ILE A 166 1.60 3.32 5.49
C ILE A 166 0.43 3.50 4.51
N PRO A 167 -0.81 3.54 5.01
CA PRO A 167 -1.99 3.77 4.18
C PRO A 167 -2.05 5.21 3.67
N VAL A 168 -2.57 5.38 2.46
CA VAL A 168 -2.92 6.67 1.87
C VAL A 168 -4.28 6.52 1.19
N LYS A 169 -5.14 7.52 1.28
CA LYS A 169 -6.47 7.52 0.65
C LYS A 169 -6.78 8.91 0.12
N LEU A 170 -7.75 8.99 -0.80
CA LEU A 170 -8.44 10.25 -1.08
C LEU A 170 -9.70 10.27 -0.20
N GLN A 171 -9.86 11.31 0.61
CA GLN A 171 -11.03 11.45 1.46
C GLN A 171 -12.20 12.04 0.67
N THR A 172 -13.36 11.39 0.75
CA THR A 172 -14.61 11.89 0.17
C THR A 172 -15.34 12.81 1.17
N ALA A 173 -16.54 13.28 0.81
CA ALA A 173 -17.32 14.17 1.66
C ALA A 173 -17.47 13.62 3.09
N THR A 174 -17.27 14.49 4.08
CA THR A 174 -17.38 14.17 5.52
C THR A 174 -18.63 14.82 6.12
N ASP A 175 -19.12 14.25 7.21
CA ASP A 175 -20.24 14.76 8.00
C ASP A 175 -19.90 14.79 9.51
N SER A 176 -20.89 15.07 10.35
CA SER A 176 -20.72 15.14 11.81
C SER A 176 -20.39 13.81 12.49
N SER A 177 -20.49 12.68 11.77
CA SER A 177 -20.15 11.34 12.27
C SER A 177 -18.78 10.85 11.78
N SER A 178 -18.14 11.59 10.87
CA SER A 178 -16.84 11.25 10.31
C SER A 178 -15.73 11.34 11.34
N GLN A 179 -14.68 10.52 11.18
CA GLN A 179 -13.52 10.55 12.07
C GLN A 179 -12.80 11.90 11.97
N ALA A 180 -12.18 12.36 13.06
CA ALA A 180 -11.43 13.61 13.08
C ALA A 180 -10.32 13.65 12.00
N SER A 181 -9.63 12.53 11.78
CA SER A 181 -8.61 12.39 10.73
C SER A 181 -9.17 12.59 9.32
N ASP A 182 -10.41 12.13 9.09
CA ASP A 182 -11.07 12.24 7.79
C ASP A 182 -11.49 13.70 7.55
N ILE A 183 -12.03 14.37 8.58
CA ILE A 183 -12.38 15.80 8.52
C ILE A 183 -11.12 16.67 8.31
N GLU A 184 -10.03 16.37 9.01
CA GLU A 184 -8.73 17.04 8.83
C GLU A 184 -8.23 16.87 7.39
N GLN A 185 -8.22 15.64 6.88
CA GLN A 185 -7.79 15.38 5.51
C GLN A 185 -8.67 16.10 4.49
N PHE A 186 -10.00 16.04 4.63
CA PHE A 186 -10.91 16.75 3.72
C PHE A 186 -10.71 18.27 3.76
N THR A 187 -10.36 18.83 4.93
CA THR A 187 -10.01 20.24 5.09
C THR A 187 -8.72 20.59 4.33
N VAL A 188 -7.68 19.77 4.43
CA VAL A 188 -6.43 19.95 3.66
C VAL A 188 -6.71 19.90 2.15
N GLN A 189 -7.52 18.95 1.70
CA GLN A 189 -7.90 18.81 0.30
C GLN A 189 -8.60 20.07 -0.24
N ASN A 190 -9.52 20.64 0.53
CA ASN A 190 -10.23 21.88 0.15
C ASN A 190 -9.36 23.13 0.21
N ASN A 191 -8.36 23.16 1.10
CA ASN A 191 -7.42 24.27 1.22
C ASN A 191 -6.27 24.21 0.20
N SER A 192 -6.16 23.11 -0.55
CA SER A 192 -5.13 22.93 -1.56
C SER A 192 -5.34 23.88 -2.74
N ARG A 193 -4.27 24.53 -3.19
CA ARG A 193 -4.35 25.52 -4.27
C ARG A 193 -3.79 24.91 -5.56
N LYS A 194 -4.59 24.95 -6.63
CA LYS A 194 -4.13 24.44 -7.93
C LYS A 194 -2.99 25.28 -8.48
N GLY A 195 -2.02 24.62 -9.10
CA GLY A 195 -0.92 25.33 -9.77
C GLY A 195 0.05 26.04 -8.84
N GLU A 196 0.37 25.39 -7.72
CA GLU A 196 1.34 25.89 -6.74
C GLU A 196 2.78 25.77 -7.26
N ILE A 197 3.58 26.81 -6.99
CA ILE A 197 5.05 26.65 -6.97
C ILE A 197 5.45 26.41 -5.53
N LEU A 198 6.01 25.22 -5.28
CA LEU A 198 6.36 24.74 -3.95
C LEU A 198 7.79 25.10 -3.53
N GLY A 199 8.63 25.51 -4.47
CA GLY A 199 10.02 25.84 -4.18
C GLY A 199 10.84 26.05 -5.43
N PHE A 200 12.16 26.04 -5.26
CA PHE A 200 13.13 26.23 -6.32
C PHE A 200 14.28 25.23 -6.19
N ALA A 201 14.69 24.66 -7.33
CA ALA A 201 15.85 23.79 -7.40
C ALA A 201 16.95 24.44 -8.25
N ILE A 202 18.20 24.29 -7.82
CA ILE A 202 19.38 24.78 -8.55
C ILE A 202 19.86 23.66 -9.46
N ASP A 203 19.69 23.82 -10.78
CA ASP A 203 20.26 22.90 -11.76
C ASP A 203 21.75 23.24 -12.04
N SER A 204 22.15 24.51 -11.86
CA SER A 204 23.55 24.92 -11.87
C SER A 204 23.78 26.20 -11.06
N GLY A 205 24.76 26.20 -10.15
CA GLY A 205 25.10 27.37 -9.33
C GLY A 205 25.78 28.53 -10.09
N GLY A 206 26.14 28.34 -11.36
CA GLY A 206 26.91 29.33 -12.12
C GLY A 206 28.31 29.54 -11.54
N ALA A 207 28.94 30.68 -11.86
CA ALA A 207 30.23 31.10 -11.33
C ALA A 207 30.48 32.61 -11.50
N GLY A 208 31.29 33.20 -10.62
CA GLY A 208 31.73 34.59 -10.69
C GLY A 208 30.74 35.61 -10.11
N TYR A 209 29.81 35.18 -9.27
CA TYR A 209 28.92 36.09 -8.55
C TYR A 209 29.67 36.83 -7.44
N THR A 210 29.43 38.14 -7.30
CA THR A 210 30.02 38.98 -6.25
C THR A 210 28.99 39.45 -5.21
N SER A 211 27.70 39.23 -5.48
CA SER A 211 26.60 39.44 -4.54
C SER A 211 25.46 38.47 -4.85
N ASN A 212 24.52 38.31 -3.92
CA ASN A 212 23.33 37.49 -4.15
C ASN A 212 22.56 38.02 -5.38
N PRO A 213 22.31 37.20 -6.41
CA PRO A 213 21.49 37.60 -7.56
C PRO A 213 20.00 37.57 -7.20
N THR A 214 19.19 38.25 -8.02
CA THR A 214 17.73 38.27 -7.88
C THR A 214 17.12 37.12 -8.67
N LEU A 215 16.22 36.38 -8.01
CA LEU A 215 15.36 35.39 -8.63
C LEU A 215 14.03 36.03 -9.01
N THR A 216 13.64 35.93 -10.28
CA THR A 216 12.34 36.38 -10.77
C THR A 216 11.58 35.19 -11.34
N VAL A 217 10.35 34.98 -10.85
CA VAL A 217 9.45 33.94 -11.33
C VAL A 217 8.56 34.51 -12.43
N ASN A 218 8.62 33.90 -13.60
CA ASN A 218 7.71 34.18 -14.71
C ASN A 218 6.65 33.07 -14.73
N ALA A 219 5.49 33.39 -14.18
CA ALA A 219 4.34 32.50 -14.06
C ALA A 219 3.51 32.51 -15.34
N TYR A 220 2.96 31.35 -15.72
CA TYR A 220 2.03 31.22 -16.85
C TYR A 220 0.76 30.48 -16.43
N GLY A 221 -0.39 31.13 -16.56
CA GLY A 221 -1.72 30.53 -16.44
C GLY A 221 -2.18 29.91 -17.76
N TYR A 222 -3.26 29.14 -17.73
CA TYR A 222 -3.90 28.57 -18.92
C TYR A 222 -5.29 29.19 -19.13
N ASP A 223 -5.52 29.74 -20.31
CA ASP A 223 -6.82 30.21 -20.79
C ASP A 223 -7.35 29.24 -21.88
N SER A 224 -8.62 28.86 -21.80
CA SER A 224 -9.19 27.89 -22.75
C SER A 224 -9.35 28.43 -24.17
N ALA A 225 -9.50 29.74 -24.34
CA ALA A 225 -9.63 30.38 -25.65
C ALA A 225 -8.28 30.85 -26.22
N LEU A 226 -7.32 31.15 -25.34
CA LEU A 226 -6.10 31.86 -25.68
C LEU A 226 -4.80 31.10 -25.38
N GLY A 227 -4.88 29.93 -24.74
CA GLY A 227 -3.74 29.11 -24.37
C GLY A 227 -2.96 29.64 -23.16
N PHE A 228 -1.69 29.28 -23.05
CA PHE A 228 -0.85 29.71 -21.93
C PHE A 228 -0.52 31.21 -22.01
N ARG A 229 -0.78 31.95 -20.94
CA ARG A 229 -0.47 33.38 -20.83
C ARG A 229 0.37 33.68 -19.58
N GLY A 230 1.42 34.46 -19.77
CA GLY A 230 2.29 34.89 -18.69
C GLY A 230 1.68 36.03 -17.86
N THR A 231 2.13 36.20 -16.62
CA THR A 231 1.99 37.47 -15.91
C THR A 231 3.16 38.36 -16.32
N ASP A 232 2.92 39.43 -17.06
CA ASP A 232 3.95 40.46 -17.17
C ASP A 232 4.00 41.28 -15.88
N SER A 233 5.19 41.77 -15.54
CA SER A 233 5.37 42.82 -14.53
C SER A 233 5.15 44.21 -15.13
N ALA A 234 4.60 44.30 -16.36
CA ALA A 234 4.68 45.48 -17.21
C ALA A 234 3.53 45.61 -18.24
N GLY A 235 2.27 45.42 -17.82
CA GLY A 235 1.09 46.08 -18.38
C GLY A 235 0.78 46.00 -19.89
N GLY A 236 1.29 45.01 -20.64
CA GLY A 236 1.10 44.92 -22.10
C GLY A 236 0.68 43.55 -22.66
N GLY A 237 0.82 42.48 -21.89
CA GLY A 237 0.38 41.12 -22.26
C GLY A 237 -0.91 40.77 -21.55
N GLY A 238 -1.97 40.46 -22.32
CA GLY A 238 -3.31 40.16 -21.81
C GLY A 238 -3.33 39.28 -20.56
N ARG A 239 -3.57 39.92 -19.42
CA ARG A 239 -3.88 39.30 -18.13
C ARG A 239 -5.05 38.32 -18.34
N LEU A 240 -5.00 37.18 -17.65
CA LEU A 240 -6.21 36.40 -17.35
C LEU A 240 -7.10 37.27 -16.43
N THR A 241 -7.84 38.20 -17.02
CA THR A 241 -8.87 38.97 -16.34
C THR A 241 -10.13 38.12 -16.27
N GLY A 242 -10.28 37.30 -15.23
CA GLY A 242 -11.54 36.57 -15.02
C GLY A 242 -11.55 35.44 -14.00
N THR A 243 -10.41 34.89 -13.61
CA THR A 243 -10.34 33.79 -12.63
C THR A 243 -9.21 34.05 -11.63
N THR A 244 -9.45 33.66 -10.38
CA THR A 244 -8.66 33.90 -9.14
C THR A 244 -7.24 34.41 -9.36
N LEU A 245 -6.94 35.59 -8.80
CA LEU A 245 -5.65 36.29 -8.92
C LEU A 245 -4.48 35.31 -8.74
N MET A 246 -3.67 35.10 -9.80
CA MET A 246 -2.44 34.32 -9.68
C MET A 246 -1.54 34.95 -8.64
N GLU A 247 -1.09 34.15 -7.67
CA GLU A 247 -0.06 34.57 -6.72
C GLU A 247 1.29 34.13 -7.27
N ILE A 248 2.26 35.05 -7.32
CA ILE A 248 3.60 34.77 -7.81
C ILE A 248 4.47 34.37 -6.62
N ALA A 249 5.05 33.17 -6.71
CA ALA A 249 6.02 32.72 -5.73
C ALA A 249 7.22 33.67 -5.66
N LYS A 250 7.73 33.90 -4.45
CA LYS A 250 8.94 34.70 -4.28
C LYS A 250 10.07 33.83 -3.75
N GLY A 251 11.23 33.94 -4.39
CA GLY A 251 12.43 33.20 -4.01
C GLY A 251 13.63 34.12 -3.78
N GLY A 252 14.53 33.66 -2.92
CA GLY A 252 15.82 34.29 -2.62
C GLY A 252 16.96 33.37 -3.01
N LEU A 253 18.06 33.94 -3.50
CA LEU A 253 19.29 33.21 -3.81
C LEU A 253 20.40 33.62 -2.85
N THR A 254 21.18 32.64 -2.40
CA THR A 254 22.40 32.88 -1.62
C THR A 254 23.61 32.36 -2.37
N ILE A 255 24.68 33.15 -2.37
CA ILE A 255 25.98 32.73 -2.92
C ILE A 255 26.96 32.33 -1.81
N SER A 256 27.85 31.42 -2.14
CA SER A 256 29.07 31.13 -1.37
C SER A 256 30.19 30.82 -2.35
N GLY A 257 31.39 31.36 -2.14
CA GLY A 257 32.52 31.16 -3.07
C GLY A 257 32.25 31.63 -4.52
N GLY A 258 31.35 32.60 -4.71
CA GLY A 258 30.99 33.12 -6.03
C GLY A 258 30.08 32.21 -6.87
N ILE A 259 29.47 31.19 -6.26
CA ILE A 259 28.47 30.31 -6.87
C ILE A 259 27.15 30.42 -6.10
N VAL A 260 26.01 30.29 -6.78
CA VAL A 260 24.69 30.18 -6.14
C VAL A 260 24.58 28.79 -5.50
N VAL A 261 24.44 28.75 -4.18
CA VAL A 261 24.41 27.51 -3.39
C VAL A 261 23.03 27.21 -2.80
N LYS A 262 22.17 28.23 -2.71
CA LYS A 262 20.85 28.11 -2.06
C LYS A 262 19.79 28.91 -2.80
N ALA A 263 18.62 28.31 -2.97
CA ALA A 263 17.42 28.91 -3.53
C ALA A 263 16.25 28.54 -2.62
N GLU A 264 15.61 29.53 -2.03
CA GLU A 264 14.59 29.33 -0.99
C GLU A 264 13.38 30.20 -1.24
N ILE A 265 12.21 29.72 -0.83
CA ILE A 265 11.00 30.55 -0.72
C ILE A 265 11.27 31.62 0.33
N ILE A 266 10.88 32.86 0.04
CA ILE A 266 10.97 33.95 1.00
C ILE A 266 9.62 34.22 1.65
N ASP A 267 9.69 34.73 2.87
CA ASP A 267 8.57 35.31 3.57
C ASP A 267 8.34 36.77 3.13
N SER A 268 7.07 37.15 2.98
CA SER A 268 6.63 38.55 2.92
C SER A 268 5.62 38.80 4.04
N SER A 269 6.03 39.51 5.10
CA SER A 269 5.19 39.91 6.24
C SER A 269 4.63 38.75 7.09
N GLY A 270 5.43 37.72 7.35
CA GLY A 270 5.04 36.56 8.15
C GLY A 270 4.32 35.46 7.36
N THR A 271 4.26 35.56 6.04
CA THR A 271 3.63 34.60 5.13
C THR A 271 4.63 34.10 4.09
N LEU A 272 4.83 32.78 4.05
CA LEU A 272 5.62 32.12 3.01
C LEU A 272 4.96 32.32 1.64
N MET A 273 5.73 32.89 0.70
CA MET A 273 5.22 33.30 -0.61
C MET A 273 5.31 32.15 -1.62
N PHE A 274 4.47 31.14 -1.44
CA PHE A 274 4.21 30.14 -2.47
C PHE A 274 3.37 30.74 -3.59
N GLY A 275 3.54 30.23 -4.82
CA GLY A 275 2.74 30.65 -5.96
C GLY A 275 1.41 29.91 -6.02
N SER A 276 0.43 30.42 -6.75
CA SER A 276 -0.84 29.72 -7.02
C SER A 276 -1.46 30.12 -8.35
N GLY A 277 -2.30 29.25 -8.91
CA GLY A 277 -3.02 29.48 -10.17
C GLY A 277 -2.17 29.33 -11.44
N GLN A 278 -0.95 28.82 -11.32
CA GLN A 278 0.02 28.74 -12.42
C GLN A 278 0.06 27.32 -12.98
N ARG A 279 0.08 27.18 -14.30
CA ARG A 279 0.17 25.87 -14.96
C ARG A 279 1.58 25.57 -15.47
N LYS A 280 2.36 26.61 -15.72
CA LYS A 280 3.79 26.55 -16.05
C LYS A 280 4.50 27.73 -15.40
N ALA A 281 5.79 27.60 -15.15
CA ALA A 281 6.62 28.70 -14.68
C ALA A 281 8.05 28.57 -15.22
N THR A 282 8.71 29.71 -15.41
CA THR A 282 10.16 29.77 -15.63
C THR A 282 10.79 30.69 -14.60
N VAL A 283 12.08 30.52 -14.36
CA VAL A 283 12.84 31.36 -13.45
C VAL A 283 13.96 32.05 -14.22
N THR A 284 14.09 33.36 -14.00
CA THR A 284 15.18 34.17 -14.51
C THR A 284 16.03 34.67 -13.35
N VAL A 285 17.35 34.46 -13.45
CA VAL A 285 18.33 34.95 -12.48
C VAL A 285 19.03 36.17 -13.07
N SER A 286 19.01 37.29 -12.35
CA SER A 286 19.61 38.55 -12.82
C SER A 286 20.41 39.25 -11.72
N GLY A 287 21.32 40.14 -12.10
CA GLY A 287 22.21 40.84 -11.16
C GLY A 287 23.29 39.92 -10.57
N GLY A 288 23.77 40.27 -9.37
CA GLY A 288 24.82 39.50 -8.68
C GLY A 288 26.25 39.76 -9.17
N GLY A 289 26.49 40.89 -9.85
CA GLY A 289 27.78 41.25 -10.45
C GLY A 289 27.84 40.91 -11.95
N SER A 290 29.03 40.53 -12.42
CA SER A 290 29.28 40.07 -13.80
C SER A 290 29.67 38.59 -13.79
N PRO A 291 28.71 37.66 -13.65
CA PRO A 291 29.01 36.25 -13.56
C PRO A 291 29.65 35.73 -14.85
N THR A 292 30.68 34.91 -14.70
CA THR A 292 31.38 34.24 -15.81
C THR A 292 30.56 33.08 -16.38
N LYS A 293 29.68 32.50 -15.55
CA LYS A 293 28.69 31.50 -15.95
C LYS A 293 27.37 31.79 -15.22
N PRO A 294 26.26 32.01 -15.92
CA PRO A 294 24.98 32.25 -15.27
C PRO A 294 24.49 31.00 -14.53
N ALA A 295 23.86 31.19 -13.38
CA ALA A 295 23.17 30.15 -12.65
C ALA A 295 21.88 29.75 -13.37
N SER A 296 21.51 28.47 -13.23
CA SER A 296 20.26 27.91 -13.74
C SER A 296 19.46 27.38 -12.55
N VAL A 297 18.27 27.95 -12.37
CA VAL A 297 17.33 27.63 -11.31
C VAL A 297 16.00 27.30 -11.97
N ARG A 298 15.31 26.28 -11.47
CA ARG A 298 13.97 25.91 -11.92
C ARG A 298 12.96 26.02 -10.79
N PRO A 299 11.71 26.40 -11.08
CA PRO A 299 10.63 26.28 -10.12
C PRO A 299 10.29 24.80 -9.91
N ILE A 300 9.92 24.45 -8.69
CA ILE A 300 9.34 23.14 -8.36
C ILE A 300 7.82 23.32 -8.38
N ILE A 301 7.17 22.64 -9.32
CA ILE A 301 5.72 22.74 -9.51
C ILE A 301 5.03 21.64 -8.70
N GLY A 302 3.97 21.99 -7.96
CA GLY A 302 3.17 21.02 -7.24
C GLY A 302 2.31 20.14 -8.14
N CYS A 303 1.59 19.21 -7.53
CA CYS A 303 0.60 18.39 -8.23
C CYS A 303 -0.47 19.26 -8.92
N ASP A 304 -1.10 18.72 -9.97
CA ASP A 304 -2.05 19.46 -10.82
C ASP A 304 -3.18 20.13 -10.03
N ASP A 305 -3.70 19.45 -9.01
CA ASP A 305 -4.78 19.92 -8.14
C ASP A 305 -4.29 20.65 -6.88
N GLY A 306 -2.97 20.84 -6.74
CA GLY A 306 -2.33 21.42 -5.57
C GLY A 306 -1.80 20.37 -4.60
N MET A 307 -0.75 20.71 -3.86
CA MET A 307 -0.18 19.82 -2.85
C MET A 307 -1.17 19.70 -1.69
N GLY A 308 -1.58 18.47 -1.34
CA GLY A 308 -2.59 18.16 -0.33
C GLY A 308 -3.97 17.80 -0.90
N ALA A 309 -4.20 17.98 -2.20
CA ALA A 309 -5.50 17.74 -2.82
C ALA A 309 -5.80 16.24 -2.98
N ASP A 310 -4.76 15.45 -3.27
CA ASP A 310 -4.81 14.00 -3.28
C ASP A 310 -3.46 13.45 -2.80
N PRO A 311 -3.37 13.02 -1.53
CA PRO A 311 -2.14 12.46 -0.98
C PRO A 311 -1.59 11.27 -1.78
N ARG A 312 -2.42 10.56 -2.56
CA ARG A 312 -1.97 9.46 -3.44
C ARG A 312 -1.07 9.98 -4.57
N ASP A 313 -1.34 11.18 -5.08
CA ASP A 313 -0.53 11.82 -6.12
C ASP A 313 0.70 12.52 -5.51
N ASP A 314 0.51 13.24 -4.41
CA ASP A 314 1.57 13.95 -3.70
C ASP A 314 2.70 13.00 -3.25
N LEU A 315 2.30 11.85 -2.71
CA LEU A 315 3.21 10.82 -2.23
C LEU A 315 3.55 9.79 -3.30
N LYS A 316 3.10 9.95 -4.55
CA LYS A 316 3.42 9.03 -5.67
C LYS A 316 3.09 7.56 -5.37
N SER A 317 1.90 7.33 -4.80
CA SER A 317 1.44 5.98 -4.47
C SER A 317 1.30 5.11 -5.73
N THR A 318 1.90 3.92 -5.65
CA THR A 318 1.96 2.93 -6.72
C THR A 318 1.71 1.52 -6.19
N GLY A 319 1.12 1.41 -5.00
CA GLY A 319 0.79 0.14 -4.38
C GLY A 319 -0.57 0.13 -3.73
N LEU A 320 -1.12 -1.08 -3.60
CA LEU A 320 -2.36 -1.40 -2.92
C LEU A 320 -2.06 -2.38 -1.80
N MET A 321 -2.60 -2.13 -0.62
CA MET A 321 -2.64 -3.11 0.46
C MET A 321 -4.05 -3.65 0.62
N MET A 322 -4.13 -4.97 0.79
CA MET A 322 -5.33 -5.69 1.20
C MET A 322 -5.04 -6.35 2.53
N SER A 323 -5.97 -6.28 3.47
CA SER A 323 -5.79 -6.84 4.81
C SER A 323 -6.98 -7.68 5.25
N ILE A 324 -6.70 -8.79 5.92
CA ILE A 324 -7.66 -9.55 6.70
C ILE A 324 -7.14 -9.76 8.11
N LYS A 325 -8.07 -9.90 9.06
CA LYS A 325 -7.77 -10.36 10.42
C LYS A 325 -8.51 -11.64 10.69
N ALA A 326 -7.77 -12.72 10.94
CA ALA A 326 -8.33 -13.98 11.40
C ALA A 326 -8.09 -14.09 12.91
N THR A 327 -9.13 -14.35 13.69
CA THR A 327 -9.07 -14.51 15.15
C THR A 327 -9.54 -15.91 15.51
N GLY A 328 -8.64 -16.67 16.15
CA GLY A 328 -8.91 -18.05 16.53
C GLY A 328 -9.40 -18.88 15.36
N SER A 329 -10.48 -19.64 15.57
CA SER A 329 -10.97 -20.60 14.58
C SER A 329 -12.01 -20.07 13.60
N GLU A 330 -12.44 -18.79 13.73
CA GLU A 330 -13.46 -18.14 12.88
C GLU A 330 -14.66 -19.06 12.60
N THR A 331 -15.57 -19.17 13.58
CA THR A 331 -16.67 -20.14 13.50
C THR A 331 -17.90 -19.53 12.81
N THR A 332 -18.31 -20.12 11.69
CA THR A 332 -19.54 -19.82 10.96
C THR A 332 -20.47 -21.02 11.06
N ASP A 333 -21.73 -20.82 11.44
CA ASP A 333 -22.75 -21.89 11.53
C ASP A 333 -22.33 -23.13 12.36
N GLY A 334 -21.50 -22.91 13.40
CA GLY A 334 -21.01 -23.97 14.29
C GLY A 334 -19.85 -24.78 13.72
N GLN A 335 -19.32 -24.41 12.55
CA GLN A 335 -18.15 -25.00 11.91
C GLN A 335 -16.98 -24.01 12.00
N SER A 336 -15.81 -24.49 12.40
CA SER A 336 -14.60 -23.67 12.40
C SER A 336 -13.98 -23.62 11.00
N ASP A 337 -13.89 -22.43 10.42
CA ASP A 337 -13.43 -22.23 9.05
C ASP A 337 -11.90 -22.11 8.96
N PHE A 338 -11.29 -21.71 10.07
CA PHE A 338 -9.87 -21.46 10.19
C PHE A 338 -9.17 -22.56 11.00
N VAL A 339 -8.12 -23.15 10.41
CA VAL A 339 -7.32 -24.20 11.07
C VAL A 339 -6.43 -23.57 12.15
N VAL A 340 -6.53 -24.09 13.38
CA VAL A 340 -5.71 -23.71 14.54
C VAL A 340 -4.98 -24.94 15.06
N GLY A 341 -3.82 -24.74 15.70
CA GLY A 341 -2.95 -25.83 16.13
C GLY A 341 -2.20 -26.50 14.98
N ASN A 342 -2.12 -25.83 13.84
CA ASN A 342 -1.28 -26.21 12.70
C ASN A 342 -0.68 -24.95 12.04
N ASP A 343 0.27 -25.18 11.16
CA ASP A 343 1.05 -24.23 10.40
C ASP A 343 0.44 -23.99 9.02
N PHE A 344 0.71 -22.79 8.49
CA PHE A 344 0.53 -22.48 7.07
C PHE A 344 1.82 -21.86 6.52
N ARG A 345 2.07 -22.09 5.23
CA ARG A 345 3.29 -21.64 4.53
C ARG A 345 3.02 -20.85 3.26
N THR A 346 1.77 -20.79 2.81
CA THR A 346 1.37 -20.03 1.63
C THR A 346 0.25 -19.06 1.93
N VAL A 347 0.32 -17.87 1.34
CA VAL A 347 -0.75 -16.87 1.36
C VAL A 347 -1.06 -16.47 -0.07
N GLY A 348 -2.33 -16.41 -0.45
CA GLY A 348 -2.73 -16.01 -1.79
C GLY A 348 -3.99 -15.15 -1.84
N ILE A 349 -4.22 -14.49 -2.97
CA ILE A 349 -5.48 -13.78 -3.26
C ILE A 349 -6.25 -14.57 -4.31
N ILE A 350 -7.51 -14.86 -4.01
CA ILE A 350 -8.44 -15.57 -4.89
C ILE A 350 -9.63 -14.64 -5.18
N ARG A 351 -9.93 -14.45 -6.45
CA ARG A 351 -11.09 -13.68 -6.93
C ARG A 351 -12.18 -14.65 -7.38
N ASN A 352 -13.41 -14.40 -6.93
CA ASN A 352 -14.62 -15.14 -7.28
C ASN A 352 -14.50 -16.67 -7.17
N PRO A 353 -14.05 -17.23 -6.02
CA PRO A 353 -14.14 -18.66 -5.82
C PRO A 353 -15.62 -19.12 -5.82
N LEU A 354 -15.86 -20.35 -6.25
CA LEU A 354 -17.22 -20.93 -6.28
C LEU A 354 -17.51 -21.71 -4.99
N GLN A 355 -18.78 -21.79 -4.62
CA GLN A 355 -19.26 -22.65 -3.55
C GLN A 355 -19.37 -24.10 -4.03
N THR A 356 -18.85 -25.06 -3.26
CA THR A 356 -18.80 -26.48 -3.68
C THR A 356 -20.17 -27.18 -3.62
N ASP A 357 -21.03 -26.76 -2.69
CA ASP A 357 -22.35 -27.33 -2.46
C ASP A 357 -23.41 -26.23 -2.52
N SER A 358 -23.70 -25.77 -3.74
CA SER A 358 -24.74 -24.80 -4.03
C SER A 358 -25.92 -25.46 -4.74
N SER A 359 -27.13 -24.97 -4.47
CA SER A 359 -28.36 -25.44 -5.13
C SER A 359 -28.43 -25.10 -6.63
N ALA A 360 -27.52 -24.25 -7.11
CA ALA A 360 -27.33 -23.90 -8.52
C ALA A 360 -25.84 -23.97 -8.88
N ASN A 361 -25.50 -24.41 -10.09
CA ASN A 361 -24.11 -24.43 -10.56
C ASN A 361 -23.56 -23.01 -10.74
N GLY A 362 -22.29 -22.80 -10.40
CA GLY A 362 -21.59 -21.53 -10.66
C GLY A 362 -21.89 -20.41 -9.66
N VAL A 363 -22.34 -20.73 -8.45
CA VAL A 363 -22.59 -19.73 -7.41
C VAL A 363 -21.26 -19.29 -6.79
N VAL A 364 -20.97 -17.99 -6.87
CA VAL A 364 -19.80 -17.38 -6.23
C VAL A 364 -19.97 -17.47 -4.71
N TYR A 365 -18.92 -17.91 -4.04
CA TYR A 365 -18.88 -17.97 -2.59
C TYR A 365 -18.98 -16.56 -1.99
N ALA A 366 -19.89 -16.37 -1.03
CA ALA A 366 -20.28 -15.04 -0.55
C ALA A 366 -19.95 -14.79 0.93
N GLU A 367 -19.74 -15.86 1.72
CA GLU A 367 -19.51 -15.79 3.16
C GLU A 367 -18.18 -15.12 3.50
N ASN A 368 -18.07 -14.67 4.76
CA ASN A 368 -16.89 -13.92 5.23
C ASN A 368 -15.66 -14.80 5.44
N THR A 369 -15.84 -16.03 5.88
CA THR A 369 -14.79 -17.02 6.07
C THR A 369 -15.27 -18.34 5.50
N GLY A 370 -14.34 -19.18 5.06
CA GLY A 370 -14.69 -20.49 4.53
C GLY A 370 -13.58 -21.52 4.62
N LEU A 371 -13.98 -22.77 4.78
CA LEU A 371 -13.08 -23.91 4.83
C LEU A 371 -12.88 -24.55 3.45
N ALA A 372 -11.63 -24.70 3.03
CA ALA A 372 -11.24 -25.29 1.75
C ALA A 372 -10.87 -26.79 1.83
N LEU A 373 -10.85 -27.36 3.03
CA LEU A 373 -10.44 -28.75 3.28
C LEU A 373 -11.60 -29.75 3.15
N LYS A 374 -11.29 -30.93 2.59
CA LYS A 374 -12.20 -32.09 2.64
C LYS A 374 -12.24 -32.64 4.06
N LYS A 375 -13.39 -33.21 4.47
CA LYS A 375 -13.58 -33.79 5.81
C LYS A 375 -13.92 -35.26 5.75
N LEU A 376 -13.16 -36.11 6.45
CA LEU A 376 -13.49 -37.49 6.75
C LEU A 376 -14.24 -37.57 8.07
N LYS A 377 -15.31 -38.38 8.10
CA LYS A 377 -16.06 -38.68 9.33
C LYS A 377 -15.89 -40.15 9.68
N PHE A 378 -15.41 -40.41 10.89
CA PHE A 378 -15.15 -41.74 11.39
C PHE A 378 -16.35 -42.25 12.22
N SER A 379 -16.73 -43.50 11.99
CA SER A 379 -17.68 -44.22 12.86
C SER A 379 -17.03 -44.63 14.17
N SER A 380 -15.73 -44.93 14.13
CA SER A 380 -14.91 -45.19 15.30
C SER A 380 -13.46 -44.77 15.05
N VAL A 381 -12.85 -44.10 16.03
CA VAL A 381 -11.42 -43.80 16.07
C VAL A 381 -10.79 -44.73 17.10
N THR A 382 -9.94 -45.65 16.66
CA THR A 382 -9.28 -46.63 17.54
C THR A 382 -8.01 -46.06 18.17
N GLN A 383 -7.32 -45.20 17.45
CA GLN A 383 -6.16 -44.42 17.91
C GLN A 383 -6.30 -42.99 17.38
N ALA A 384 -6.06 -41.99 18.23
CA ALA A 384 -6.21 -40.59 17.85
C ALA A 384 -5.29 -40.21 16.68
N PHE A 385 -5.84 -39.48 15.72
CA PHE A 385 -5.07 -38.89 14.63
C PHE A 385 -4.34 -37.62 15.10
N THR A 386 -3.26 -37.28 14.42
CA THR A 386 -2.39 -36.13 14.69
C THR A 386 -2.32 -35.24 13.45
N SER A 387 -2.43 -33.92 13.63
CA SER A 387 -2.15 -32.97 12.55
C SER A 387 -0.72 -33.16 12.01
N ASP A 388 -0.50 -32.79 10.75
CA ASP A 388 0.74 -32.93 9.97
C ASP A 388 1.15 -34.35 9.59
N ASN A 389 0.47 -35.36 10.12
CA ASN A 389 0.70 -36.73 9.68
C ASN A 389 0.02 -37.00 8.33
N ARG A 390 0.58 -37.96 7.59
CA ARG A 390 -0.05 -38.52 6.40
C ARG A 390 -0.96 -39.68 6.79
N ILE A 391 -2.06 -39.84 6.07
CA ILE A 391 -2.99 -40.97 6.22
C ILE A 391 -3.07 -41.77 4.94
N LYS A 392 -3.45 -43.05 5.07
CA LYS A 392 -3.66 -43.97 3.95
C LYS A 392 -4.91 -44.82 4.12
N GLY A 393 -5.67 -44.98 3.05
CA GLY A 393 -6.80 -45.91 2.97
C GLY A 393 -6.35 -47.34 2.72
N ALA A 394 -6.88 -48.29 3.50
CA ALA A 394 -6.51 -49.70 3.39
C ALA A 394 -7.01 -50.37 2.09
N THR A 395 -8.12 -49.89 1.53
CA THR A 395 -8.71 -50.45 0.30
C THR A 395 -8.40 -49.57 -0.91
N SER A 396 -8.59 -48.26 -0.77
CA SER A 396 -8.37 -47.29 -1.84
C SER A 396 -6.87 -47.07 -2.16
N ASN A 397 -5.99 -47.31 -1.18
CA ASN A 397 -4.58 -46.91 -1.22
C ASN A 397 -4.34 -45.40 -1.40
N VAL A 398 -5.40 -44.59 -1.27
CA VAL A 398 -5.33 -43.13 -1.36
C VAL A 398 -4.61 -42.59 -0.14
N GLU A 399 -3.77 -41.58 -0.36
CA GLU A 399 -3.03 -40.87 0.69
C GLU A 399 -3.47 -39.41 0.77
N ALA A 400 -3.34 -38.83 1.95
CA ALA A 400 -3.64 -37.42 2.23
C ALA A 400 -2.84 -36.89 3.42
N LEU A 401 -2.79 -35.57 3.58
CA LEU A 401 -2.16 -34.87 4.71
C LEU A 401 -3.23 -34.36 5.66
N ILE A 402 -3.05 -34.55 6.97
CA ILE A 402 -3.99 -34.08 7.98
C ILE A 402 -3.68 -32.63 8.36
N ASP A 403 -4.62 -31.72 8.13
CA ASP A 403 -4.50 -30.33 8.56
C ASP A 403 -5.13 -30.09 9.93
N ARG A 404 -6.23 -30.80 10.24
CA ARG A 404 -6.96 -30.64 11.50
C ARG A 404 -7.64 -31.93 11.93
N VAL A 405 -7.61 -32.20 13.22
CA VAL A 405 -8.37 -33.28 13.86
C VAL A 405 -9.36 -32.68 14.85
N ASP A 406 -10.64 -33.07 14.74
CA ASP A 406 -11.68 -32.74 15.70
C ASP A 406 -12.50 -33.99 16.03
N SER A 407 -12.12 -34.63 17.13
CA SER A 407 -12.77 -35.83 17.66
C SER A 407 -12.83 -36.96 16.62
N SER A 408 -13.99 -37.20 16.00
CA SER A 408 -14.19 -38.20 14.95
C SER A 408 -14.12 -37.62 13.53
N ASN A 409 -13.72 -36.36 13.37
CA ASN A 409 -13.55 -35.70 12.09
C ASN A 409 -12.07 -35.43 11.82
N VAL A 410 -11.63 -35.71 10.60
CA VAL A 410 -10.29 -35.38 10.10
C VAL A 410 -10.44 -34.52 8.87
N PHE A 411 -9.82 -33.36 8.87
CA PHE A 411 -9.77 -32.44 7.74
C PHE A 411 -8.43 -32.60 7.04
N TYR A 412 -8.47 -32.72 5.72
CA TYR A 412 -7.31 -33.09 4.95
C TYR A 412 -7.27 -32.38 3.59
N HIS A 413 -6.06 -32.31 3.06
CA HIS A 413 -5.80 -31.96 1.68
C HIS A 413 -4.91 -33.01 1.00
N GLN A 414 -4.78 -32.89 -0.31
CA GLN A 414 -3.98 -33.78 -1.15
C GLN A 414 -3.10 -32.95 -2.07
N THR A 415 -1.88 -33.41 -2.25
CA THR A 415 -0.89 -32.79 -3.13
C THR A 415 -0.46 -33.78 -4.20
N ARG A 416 0.36 -33.32 -5.15
CA ARG A 416 1.00 -34.20 -6.15
C ARG A 416 1.81 -35.33 -5.51
N ASN A 417 2.31 -35.13 -4.29
CA ASN A 417 3.12 -36.11 -3.58
C ASN A 417 2.28 -37.21 -2.91
N THR A 418 1.05 -36.88 -2.49
CA THR A 418 0.08 -37.87 -2.00
C THR A 418 -0.71 -38.52 -3.13
N GLY A 419 -0.72 -37.87 -4.30
CA GLY A 419 -1.62 -38.18 -5.39
C GLY A 419 -3.03 -37.64 -5.14
N TYR A 420 -3.89 -37.78 -6.13
CA TYR A 420 -5.29 -37.36 -6.07
C TYR A 420 -6.19 -38.59 -6.17
N GLY A 421 -7.17 -38.67 -5.28
CA GLY A 421 -8.14 -39.75 -5.28
C GLY A 421 -9.06 -39.67 -4.07
N ASP A 422 -10.16 -40.41 -4.13
CA ASP A 422 -11.14 -40.44 -3.04
C ASP A 422 -10.99 -41.75 -2.25
N PHE A 423 -11.11 -41.62 -0.93
CA PHE A 423 -11.21 -42.78 -0.04
C PHE A 423 -12.47 -43.60 -0.36
N ALA A 424 -12.46 -44.88 -0.01
CA ALA A 424 -13.62 -45.77 -0.14
C ALA A 424 -14.55 -45.65 1.07
N THR A 425 -15.86 -45.68 0.84
CA THR A 425 -16.86 -45.64 1.92
C THR A 425 -16.65 -46.77 2.92
N GLY A 426 -16.60 -46.44 4.21
CA GLY A 426 -16.47 -47.42 5.29
C GLY A 426 -15.09 -48.10 5.37
N GLU A 427 -14.07 -47.61 4.66
CA GLU A 427 -12.74 -48.21 4.75
C GLU A 427 -12.01 -47.86 6.04
N SER A 428 -11.02 -48.69 6.40
CA SER A 428 -10.09 -48.37 7.49
C SER A 428 -9.00 -47.42 7.00
N ILE A 429 -8.73 -46.37 7.78
CA ILE A 429 -7.68 -45.39 7.55
C ILE A 429 -6.66 -45.51 8.68
N SER A 430 -5.38 -45.47 8.32
CA SER A 430 -4.26 -45.44 9.27
C SER A 430 -3.26 -44.36 8.90
N GLU A 431 -2.60 -43.77 9.89
CA GLU A 431 -1.47 -42.88 9.68
C GLU A 431 -0.26 -43.63 9.10
N ILE A 432 0.50 -42.93 8.26
CA ILE A 432 1.84 -43.34 7.82
C ILE A 432 2.84 -42.70 8.79
N ASN A 433 3.73 -43.50 9.37
CA ASN A 433 4.70 -43.07 10.39
C ASN A 433 4.07 -42.47 11.67
N GLY A 434 2.79 -42.75 11.90
CA GLY A 434 2.04 -42.38 13.08
C GLY A 434 1.24 -43.55 13.65
N ASN A 435 0.44 -43.28 14.67
CA ASN A 435 -0.34 -44.30 15.37
C ASN A 435 -1.84 -44.16 15.12
N GLY A 436 -2.29 -43.05 14.55
CA GLY A 436 -3.70 -42.75 14.32
C GLY A 436 -4.37 -43.80 13.43
N ALA A 437 -5.56 -44.23 13.82
CA ALA A 437 -6.31 -45.25 13.11
C ALA A 437 -7.81 -45.12 13.38
N GLY A 438 -8.62 -45.39 12.36
CA GLY A 438 -10.07 -45.33 12.47
C GLY A 438 -10.79 -46.00 11.31
N LEU A 439 -12.08 -46.22 11.50
CA LEU A 439 -12.99 -46.74 10.48
C LEU A 439 -13.90 -45.61 9.99
N LEU A 440 -13.94 -45.36 8.67
CA LEU A 440 -14.84 -44.36 8.10
C LEU A 440 -16.30 -44.74 8.35
N ASP A 441 -17.16 -43.73 8.44
CA ASP A 441 -18.60 -43.91 8.57
C ASP A 441 -19.18 -44.40 7.23
N SER A 442 -19.61 -45.66 7.19
CA SER A 442 -20.19 -46.26 5.99
C SER A 442 -21.59 -45.73 5.67
N SER A 443 -22.20 -44.93 6.54
CA SER A 443 -23.51 -44.30 6.31
C SER A 443 -23.44 -42.97 5.55
N GLN A 444 -22.23 -42.47 5.29
CA GLN A 444 -21.98 -41.19 4.64
C GLN A 444 -21.23 -41.39 3.31
N ALA A 445 -21.19 -40.32 2.50
CA ALA A 445 -20.22 -40.24 1.41
C ALA A 445 -18.79 -40.40 1.97
N PRO A 446 -17.83 -40.90 1.18
CA PRO A 446 -16.48 -41.16 1.67
C PRO A 446 -15.78 -39.94 2.28
N PHE A 447 -16.19 -38.73 1.87
CA PHE A 447 -15.81 -37.47 2.47
C PHE A 447 -16.95 -36.46 2.34
N ILE A 448 -16.92 -35.45 3.20
CA ILE A 448 -17.74 -34.24 3.11
C ILE A 448 -16.93 -33.20 2.34
N LYS A 449 -17.56 -32.59 1.35
CA LYS A 449 -16.94 -31.57 0.49
C LYS A 449 -16.59 -30.31 1.29
N PRO A 450 -15.54 -29.57 0.89
CA PRO A 450 -15.26 -28.24 1.46
C PRO A 450 -16.38 -27.26 1.12
N GLU A 451 -16.38 -26.11 1.79
CA GLU A 451 -17.36 -25.04 1.53
C GLU A 451 -17.07 -24.32 0.21
N ILE A 452 -15.79 -24.24 -0.14
CA ILE A 452 -15.28 -23.59 -1.34
C ILE A 452 -14.63 -24.61 -2.27
N ASP A 453 -14.89 -24.46 -3.57
CA ASP A 453 -14.20 -25.23 -4.59
C ASP A 453 -12.79 -24.67 -4.78
N THR A 454 -11.78 -25.47 -4.42
CA THR A 454 -10.37 -25.07 -4.52
C THR A 454 -9.88 -24.97 -5.97
N ARG A 455 -10.60 -25.55 -6.94
CA ARG A 455 -10.23 -25.54 -8.36
C ARG A 455 -10.78 -24.32 -9.10
N ASP A 456 -11.73 -23.60 -8.52
CA ASP A 456 -12.36 -22.43 -9.13
C ASP A 456 -11.78 -21.10 -8.63
N GLY A 457 -12.22 -20.01 -9.26
CA GLY A 457 -11.75 -18.65 -8.98
C GLY A 457 -10.40 -18.34 -9.63
N GLU A 458 -10.05 -17.06 -9.69
CA GLU A 458 -8.81 -16.58 -10.28
C GLU A 458 -7.78 -16.30 -9.18
N ILE A 459 -6.58 -16.87 -9.30
CA ILE A 459 -5.47 -16.57 -8.37
C ILE A 459 -4.75 -15.33 -8.87
N LEU A 460 -4.69 -14.31 -8.04
CA LEU A 460 -4.10 -13.01 -8.38
C LEU A 460 -2.75 -12.77 -7.69
N TYR A 461 -2.45 -13.53 -6.65
CA TYR A 461 -1.26 -13.37 -5.82
C TYR A 461 -0.95 -14.67 -5.10
N ILE A 462 0.33 -15.02 -5.00
CA ILE A 462 0.86 -16.12 -4.19
C ILE A 462 2.14 -15.62 -3.51
N ASP A 463 2.26 -15.90 -2.22
CA ASP A 463 3.44 -15.65 -1.41
C ASP A 463 3.79 -16.90 -0.61
N ASN A 464 5.00 -17.40 -0.85
CA ASN A 464 5.58 -18.51 -0.13
C ASN A 464 6.41 -17.95 1.02
N ARG A 465 6.15 -18.46 2.22
CA ARG A 465 6.78 -17.98 3.45
C ARG A 465 7.21 -19.14 4.34
N ALA A 466 8.00 -18.79 5.34
CA ALA A 466 8.31 -19.69 6.45
C ALA A 466 7.02 -20.06 7.20
N SER A 467 7.05 -21.21 7.88
CA SER A 467 5.93 -21.68 8.70
C SER A 467 5.42 -20.60 9.66
N VAL A 468 4.09 -20.47 9.71
CA VAL A 468 3.37 -19.66 10.70
C VAL A 468 2.33 -20.55 11.38
N THR A 469 2.56 -20.86 12.67
CA THR A 469 1.61 -21.59 13.50
C THR A 469 0.47 -20.68 13.96
N ARG A 470 -0.77 -21.16 13.86
CA ARG A 470 -1.95 -20.45 14.40
C ARG A 470 -2.41 -21.04 15.71
N ALA A 471 -2.78 -20.18 16.67
CA ALA A 471 -3.37 -20.60 17.94
C ALA A 471 -4.79 -20.04 18.12
N SER A 472 -5.60 -20.70 18.95
CA SER A 472 -7.00 -20.30 19.17
C SER A 472 -7.16 -18.96 19.88
N ASP A 473 -6.15 -18.52 20.64
CA ASP A 473 -6.11 -17.26 21.38
C ASP A 473 -5.37 -16.14 20.64
N GLN A 474 -4.94 -16.41 19.40
CA GLN A 474 -4.21 -15.46 18.56
C GLN A 474 -5.12 -14.79 17.53
N THR A 475 -4.72 -13.57 17.16
CA THR A 475 -5.26 -12.86 15.99
C THR A 475 -4.13 -12.69 14.99
N GLU A 476 -4.28 -13.29 13.81
CA GLU A 476 -3.37 -13.12 12.69
C GLU A 476 -3.84 -11.96 11.81
N ASP A 477 -2.94 -10.99 11.61
CA ASP A 477 -3.11 -9.86 10.71
C ASP A 477 -2.33 -10.13 9.43
N ILE A 478 -3.05 -10.47 8.35
CA ILE A 478 -2.45 -10.79 7.05
C ILE A 478 -2.63 -9.58 6.14
N LYS A 479 -1.50 -8.95 5.80
CA LYS A 479 -1.43 -7.79 4.90
C LYS A 479 -0.71 -8.19 3.62
N VAL A 480 -1.44 -8.18 2.51
CA VAL A 480 -0.90 -8.42 1.18
C VAL A 480 -0.66 -7.09 0.49
N VAL A 481 0.52 -6.93 -0.11
CA VAL A 481 0.94 -5.71 -0.79
C VAL A 481 1.18 -6.00 -2.27
N ILE A 482 0.51 -5.26 -3.15
CA ILE A 482 0.69 -5.30 -4.59
C ILE A 482 1.29 -3.97 -5.05
N GLN A 483 2.35 -3.99 -5.86
CA GLN A 483 2.99 -2.80 -6.44
C GLN A 483 3.11 -2.93 -7.96
N ILE A 484 2.96 -1.81 -8.68
CA ILE A 484 2.99 -1.74 -10.16
C ILE A 484 4.07 -0.79 -10.65
#